data_AF-A0A542H8C3-F1
#
_entry.id   AF-A0A542H8C3-F1
#
_cell.length_a   1.000
_cell.length_b   1.000
_cell.length_c   1.000
_cell.angle_alpha   90.00
_cell.angle_beta   90.00
_cell.angle_gamma   90.00
#
_symmetry.space_group_name_H-M   'P 1'
#
loop_
_entity.id
_entity.type
_entity.pdbx_description
1 polymer ?
#
loop_
_entity_poly.entity_id
_entity_poly.type
_entity_poly.pdbx_seq_one_letter_code
_entity_poly.pdbx_strand_id
1 'polypeptide(L)' 'MRALIAAATGLAVALALVLTIAALGTPAGRTSPKPLLTTVPAHP' A
#
# COMPACT_ATOMS: atom_id res chain seq x y z
N MET A 1 -5.25 5.03 36.04
CA MET A 1 -4.73 4.02 35.08
C MET A 1 -3.90 4.70 33.99
N ARG A 2 -2.66 5.10 34.31
CA ARG A 2 -1.79 5.84 33.37
C ARG A 2 -1.37 4.98 32.17
N ALA A 3 -1.20 3.68 32.39
CA ALA A 3 -0.89 2.70 31.36
C ALA A 3 -1.99 2.61 30.28
N LEU A 4 -3.26 2.64 30.67
CA LEU A 4 -4.38 2.59 29.71
C LEU A 4 -4.43 3.83 28.82
N ILE A 5 -4.16 5.01 29.39
CA ILE A 5 -4.10 6.26 28.61
C ILE A 5 -2.96 6.19 27.60
N ALA A 6 -1.76 5.75 28.02
CA ALA A 6 -0.62 5.59 27.11
C ALA A 6 -0.92 4.60 25.97
N ALA A 7 -1.53 3.45 26.29
CA ALA A 7 -1.93 2.46 25.29
C ALA A 7 -2.96 2.99 24.30
N ALA A 8 -4.01 3.66 24.79
CA ALA A 8 -5.03 4.26 23.93
C ALA A 8 -4.46 5.34 23.00
N THR A 9 -3.54 6.16 23.53
CA THR A 9 -2.89 7.22 22.74
C THR A 9 -1.98 6.62 21.65
N GLY A 10 -1.18 5.62 22.00
CA GLY A 10 -0.33 4.92 21.02
C GLY A 10 -1.16 4.24 19.93
N LEU A 11 -2.26 3.59 20.31
CA LEU A 11 -3.19 2.98 19.34
C LEU A 11 -3.82 4.03 18.41
N ALA A 12 -4.27 5.16 18.95
CA ALA A 12 -4.85 6.24 18.16
C ALA A 12 -3.87 6.79 17.12
N VAL A 13 -2.61 7.00 17.51
CA VAL A 13 -1.55 7.46 16.59
C VAL A 13 -1.27 6.43 15.50
N ALA A 14 -1.19 5.13 15.86
CA ALA A 14 -0.97 4.07 14.89
C ALA A 14 -2.09 3.99 13.85
N LEU A 15 -3.35 4.07 14.29
CA LEU A 15 -4.50 4.07 13.39
C LEU A 15 -4.53 5.31 12.51
N ALA A 16 -4.27 6.50 13.07
CA ALA A 16 -4.20 7.73 12.29
C ALA A 16 -3.14 7.63 11.18
N LEU A 17 -1.98 7.05 11.47
CA LEU A 17 -0.93 6.86 10.48
C LEU A 17 -1.35 5.91 9.35
N VAL A 18 -1.88 4.74 9.70
CA VAL A 18 -2.34 3.73 8.72
C VAL A 18 -3.44 4.29 7.83
N LEU A 19 -4.43 4.97 8.42
CA LEU A 19 -5.53 5.58 7.67
C LEU A 19 -5.03 6.69 6.74
N THR A 20 -4.06 7.49 7.18
CA THR A 20 -3.45 8.52 6.32
C THR A 20 -2.77 7.92 5.10
N ILE A 21 -1.97 6.87 5.29
CA ILE A 21 -1.29 6.17 4.19
C ILE A 21 -2.32 5.52 3.25
N ALA A 22 -3.34 4.87 3.81
CA ALA A 22 -4.41 4.26 3.03
C ALA A 22 -5.18 5.29 2.19
N ALA A 23 -5.46 6.47 2.75
CA ALA A 23 -6.15 7.56 2.06
C ALA A 23 -5.31 8.18 0.94
N LEU A 24 -3.99 8.24 1.09
CA LEU A 24 -3.08 8.63 -0.01
C LEU A 24 -3.17 7.67 -1.20
N GLY A 25 -3.53 6.41 -0.95
CA GLY A 25 -3.66 5.39 -1.96
C GLY A 25 -2.32 5.01 -2.61
N THR A 26 -2.39 4.12 -3.59
CA THR A 26 -1.25 3.86 -4.47
C THR A 26 -1.50 4.57 -5.80
N PRO A 27 -0.45 5.09 -6.47
CA PRO A 27 -0.60 5.57 -7.84
C PRO A 27 -1.22 4.46 -8.68
N ALA A 28 -2.24 4.78 -9.46
CA ALA A 28 -2.81 3.83 -10.41
C ALA A 28 -1.71 3.45 -11.41
N GLY A 29 -1.06 2.30 -11.16
CA GLY A 29 -0.04 1.75 -12.03
C GLY A 29 -0.67 1.39 -13.36
N ARG A 30 -0.36 2.15 -14.41
CA ARG A 30 -0.73 1.75 -15.77
C ARG A 30 0.33 0.80 -16.29
N THR A 31 -0.08 -0.41 -16.66
CA THR A 31 0.76 -1.27 -17.50
C THR A 31 0.76 -0.71 -18.91
N SER A 32 1.86 -0.93 -19.64
CA SER A 32 1.91 -0.58 -21.06
C SER A 32 0.90 -1.45 -21.81
N PRO A 33 0.00 -0.88 -22.63
CA PRO A 33 -0.88 -1.66 -23.50
C PRO A 33 -0.11 -2.32 -24.65
N LYS A 34 1.14 -1.90 -24.87
CA LYS A 34 2.03 -2.52 -25.85
C LYS A 34 2.50 -3.86 -25.28
N PRO A 35 2.41 -4.97 -26.04
CA PRO A 35 2.93 -6.24 -25.59
C PRO A 35 4.40 -6.09 -25.20
N LEU A 36 4.79 -6.79 -24.13
CA LEU A 36 6.18 -6.86 -23.73
C LEU A 36 7.00 -7.23 -24.98
N LEU A 37 8.03 -6.43 -25.29
CA LEU A 37 8.94 -6.70 -26.42
C LEU A 37 9.79 -7.97 -26.20
N THR A 38 9.45 -8.76 -25.19
CA THR A 38 9.85 -10.14 -25.07
C THR A 38 9.06 -10.94 -26.10
N THR A 39 9.67 -11.17 -27.26
CA THR A 39 9.18 -12.19 -28.19
C THR A 39 8.99 -13.49 -27.40
N VAL A 40 7.75 -13.99 -27.34
CA VAL A 40 7.49 -15.35 -26.88
C VAL A 40 8.21 -16.28 -27.85
N PRO A 41 9.17 -17.10 -27.41
CA PRO A 41 9.83 -18.06 -28.29
C PRO A 41 8.76 -18.98 -28.87
N ALA A 42 8.73 -19.15 -30.20
CA ALA A 42 7.91 -20.21 -30.80
C ALA A 42 8.34 -21.53 -30.17
N HIS A 43 7.42 -22.17 -29.45
CA HIS A 43 7.68 -23.51 -28.90
C HIS A 43 7.62 -24.50 -30.07
N PRO A 44 8.47 -25.55 -30.06
CA PRO A 44 8.43 -26.59 -31.09
C PRO A 44 7.09 -27.33 -31.11
#